data_AF-A0A6B8W5Q4-F1
#
_entry.id   AF-A0A6B8W5Q4-F1
#
_cell.length_a   1.000
_cell.length_b   1.000
_cell.length_c   1.000
_cell.angle_alpha   90.00
_cell.angle_beta   90.00
_cell.angle_gamma   90.00
#
_symmetry.space_group_name_H-M   'P 1'
#
loop_
_entity.id
_entity.type
_entity.pdbx_description
1 polymer ?
#
loop_
_entity_poly.entity_id
_entity_poly.type
_entity_poly.pdbx_seq_one_letter_code
_entity_poly.pdbx_strand_id
1 'polypeptide(L)'
;MGEDGVGAHTGVSVLSRDAVAHHFAADVPGYRGWEWNVILACAEGSRFVTVNEVALMPGRDALQAPDWVPYEDRVQPGDLQPGVYIPPRADDERLEDTDSGRTLTKKGFEDSLKRWREEYGPTTESAELSQLKCETCAFFLPVTDIGKFFGVCCNEFSDDGHVVHASYGCGAHSETPGPKNLATQEHTPFDDERF
;
A
#
# COMPACT_ATOMS: atom_id res chain seq x y z
N MET A 1 -30.89 -3.61 -30.68
CA MET A 1 -29.89 -4.22 -29.78
C MET A 1 -28.71 -4.53 -30.67
N GLY A 2 -27.71 -3.63 -30.66
CA GLY A 2 -26.66 -3.61 -31.67
C GLY A 2 -25.66 -4.75 -31.50
N GLU A 3 -24.98 -5.06 -32.59
CA GLU A 3 -23.84 -5.98 -32.72
C GLU A 3 -22.59 -5.43 -31.97
N ASP A 4 -22.78 -4.90 -30.75
CA ASP A 4 -21.81 -4.02 -30.10
C ASP A 4 -21.02 -4.79 -29.03
N GLY A 5 -19.91 -5.42 -29.45
CA GLY A 5 -18.94 -6.02 -28.51
C GLY A 5 -18.15 -7.20 -29.07
N VAL A 6 -18.53 -7.74 -30.23
CA VAL A 6 -17.77 -8.79 -30.92
C VAL A 6 -16.94 -8.12 -32.02
N GLY A 7 -15.61 -8.18 -31.86
CA GLY A 7 -14.65 -7.64 -32.81
C GLY A 7 -14.22 -8.65 -33.87
N ALA A 8 -13.07 -8.37 -34.49
CA ALA A 8 -12.54 -9.20 -35.57
C ALA A 8 -12.31 -10.66 -35.16
N HIS A 9 -12.54 -11.60 -36.08
CA HIS A 9 -12.16 -13.00 -35.92
C HIS A 9 -10.63 -13.11 -35.85
N THR A 10 -10.11 -13.64 -34.74
CA THR A 10 -8.67 -13.68 -34.45
C THR A 10 -8.05 -15.04 -34.71
N GLY A 11 -8.84 -16.12 -34.72
CA GLY A 11 -8.33 -17.46 -35.01
C GLY A 11 -9.29 -18.60 -34.75
N VAL A 12 -8.81 -19.83 -35.00
CA VAL A 12 -9.54 -21.07 -34.73
C VAL A 12 -8.60 -22.05 -34.03
N SER A 13 -9.07 -22.66 -32.95
CA SER A 13 -8.40 -23.76 -32.26
C SER A 13 -9.22 -25.04 -32.39
N VAL A 14 -8.59 -26.13 -32.83
CA VAL A 14 -9.23 -27.45 -32.83
C VAL A 14 -9.15 -28.04 -31.43
N LEU A 15 -10.29 -28.30 -30.80
CA LEU A 15 -10.35 -28.88 -29.46
C LEU A 15 -10.39 -30.41 -29.52
N SER A 16 -11.13 -30.94 -30.50
CA SER A 16 -11.23 -32.37 -30.77
C SER A 16 -11.62 -32.60 -32.24
N ARG A 17 -11.82 -33.86 -32.63
CA ARG A 17 -12.33 -34.20 -33.97
C ARG A 17 -13.67 -33.53 -34.28
N ASP A 18 -14.50 -33.34 -33.26
CA ASP A 18 -15.90 -32.98 -33.38
C ASP A 18 -16.21 -31.60 -32.75
N ALA A 19 -15.17 -30.87 -32.30
CA ALA A 19 -15.31 -29.56 -31.69
C ALA A 19 -14.18 -28.59 -32.07
N VAL A 20 -14.56 -27.35 -32.41
CA VAL A 20 -13.64 -26.24 -32.75
C VAL A 20 -14.03 -24.99 -31.98
N ALA A 21 -13.04 -24.25 -31.50
CA ALA A 21 -13.22 -22.94 -30.89
C ALA A 21 -12.87 -21.84 -31.90
N HIS A 22 -13.81 -20.95 -32.17
CA HIS A 22 -13.55 -19.71 -32.90
C HIS A 22 -13.31 -18.58 -31.91
N HIS A 23 -12.26 -17.80 -32.16
CA HIS A 23 -11.85 -16.68 -31.33
C HIS A 23 -12.17 -15.36 -32.03
N PHE A 24 -12.74 -14.41 -31.29
CA PHE A 24 -13.01 -13.05 -31.76
C PHE A 24 -12.51 -12.05 -30.73
N ALA A 25 -11.93 -10.93 -31.17
CA ALA A 25 -11.57 -9.85 -30.27
C ALA A 25 -12.82 -9.36 -29.50
N ALA A 26 -12.66 -8.98 -28.23
CA ALA A 26 -13.74 -8.37 -27.46
C ALA A 26 -13.67 -6.85 -27.54
N ASP A 27 -14.61 -6.24 -28.27
CA ASP A 27 -14.79 -4.79 -28.33
C ASP A 27 -15.75 -4.32 -27.22
N VAL A 28 -15.59 -4.89 -26.02
CA VAL A 28 -16.43 -4.60 -24.85
C VAL A 28 -15.68 -3.65 -23.92
N PRO A 29 -16.25 -2.47 -23.56
CA PRO A 29 -15.64 -1.56 -22.59
C PRO A 29 -15.26 -2.27 -21.28
N GLY A 30 -14.01 -2.11 -20.83
CA GLY A 30 -13.48 -2.76 -19.62
C GLY A 30 -12.80 -4.12 -19.86
N TYR A 31 -13.00 -4.74 -21.02
CA TYR A 31 -12.45 -6.05 -21.38
C TYR A 31 -11.34 -5.95 -22.43
N ARG A 32 -10.47 -4.93 -22.31
CA ARG A 32 -9.35 -4.73 -23.24
C ARG A 32 -8.45 -5.96 -23.24
N GLY A 33 -8.19 -6.50 -24.44
CA GLY A 33 -7.34 -7.68 -24.65
C GLY A 33 -8.03 -9.02 -24.38
N TRP A 34 -9.33 -9.00 -24.04
CA TRP A 34 -10.15 -10.22 -23.94
C TRP A 34 -10.66 -10.67 -25.31
N GLU A 35 -11.12 -11.91 -25.38
CA GLU A 35 -11.62 -12.54 -26.58
C GLU A 35 -12.89 -13.37 -26.32
N TRP A 36 -13.82 -13.31 -27.25
CA TRP A 36 -14.95 -14.23 -27.29
C TRP A 36 -14.50 -15.57 -27.86
N ASN A 37 -14.66 -16.61 -27.05
CA ASN A 37 -14.46 -18.00 -27.42
C ASN A 37 -15.82 -18.62 -27.74
N VAL A 38 -16.06 -18.98 -28.99
CA VAL A 38 -17.28 -19.65 -29.46
C VAL A 38 -16.94 -21.09 -29.83
N ILE A 39 -17.35 -22.04 -28.99
CA ILE A 39 -17.12 -23.47 -29.23
C ILE A 39 -18.28 -24.00 -30.05
N LEU A 40 -17.97 -24.45 -31.26
CA LEU A 40 -18.87 -25.19 -32.13
C LEU A 40 -18.58 -26.68 -31.99
N ALA A 41 -19.64 -27.47 -31.85
CA ALA A 41 -19.54 -28.93 -31.77
C ALA A 41 -20.51 -29.59 -32.76
N CYS A 42 -20.11 -30.73 -33.30
CA CYS A 42 -20.95 -31.60 -34.12
C CYS A 42 -20.86 -33.02 -33.57
N ALA A 43 -21.86 -33.44 -32.79
CA ALA A 43 -21.86 -34.78 -32.19
C ALA A 43 -21.75 -35.89 -33.26
N GLU A 44 -21.09 -37.00 -32.92
CA GLU A 44 -20.91 -38.12 -33.84
C GLU A 44 -22.26 -38.61 -34.40
N GLY A 45 -22.33 -38.73 -35.73
CA GLY A 45 -23.56 -39.09 -36.44
C GLY A 45 -24.55 -37.94 -36.69
N SER A 46 -24.31 -36.75 -36.13
CA SER A 46 -25.06 -35.53 -36.44
C SER A 46 -24.67 -34.96 -37.81
N ARG A 47 -25.64 -34.29 -38.46
CA ARG A 47 -25.40 -33.46 -39.66
C ARG A 47 -25.46 -31.97 -39.35
N PHE A 48 -25.72 -31.62 -38.09
CA PHE A 48 -25.90 -30.24 -37.64
C PHE A 48 -24.79 -29.87 -36.67
N VAL A 49 -24.13 -28.75 -36.96
CA VAL A 49 -23.20 -28.08 -36.05
C VAL A 49 -24.01 -27.23 -35.07
N THR A 50 -23.72 -27.34 -33.79
CA THR A 50 -24.35 -26.57 -32.71
C THR A 50 -23.33 -25.71 -31.98
N VAL A 51 -23.76 -24.58 -31.43
CA VAL A 51 -22.96 -23.83 -30.46
C VAL A 51 -23.04 -24.57 -29.12
N ASN A 52 -21.89 -25.02 -28.63
CA ASN A 52 -21.77 -25.66 -27.33
C ASN A 52 -21.59 -24.62 -26.21
N GLU A 53 -20.68 -23.65 -26.43
CA GLU A 53 -20.33 -22.64 -25.44
C GLU A 53 -19.99 -21.31 -26.12
N VAL A 54 -20.35 -20.20 -25.46
CA VAL A 54 -19.86 -18.86 -25.77
C VAL A 54 -19.36 -18.25 -24.47
N ALA A 55 -18.06 -18.00 -24.37
CA ALA A 55 -17.43 -17.45 -23.18
C ALA A 55 -16.54 -16.27 -23.53
N LEU A 56 -16.52 -15.27 -22.66
CA LEU A 56 -15.57 -14.16 -22.74
C LEU A 56 -14.35 -14.53 -21.88
N MET A 57 -13.20 -14.71 -22.52
CA MET A 57 -11.98 -15.22 -21.89
C MET A 57 -10.85 -14.20 -22.01
N PRO A 58 -9.93 -14.14 -21.03
CA PRO A 58 -8.78 -13.26 -21.12
C PRO A 58 -7.81 -13.76 -22.20
N GLY A 59 -7.57 -12.94 -23.21
CA GLY A 59 -6.51 -13.16 -24.18
C GLY A 59 -5.13 -12.82 -23.61
N ARG A 60 -4.09 -12.95 -24.43
CA ARG A 60 -2.68 -12.73 -24.02
C ARG A 60 -2.43 -11.34 -23.41
N ASP A 61 -3.11 -10.34 -23.94
CA ASP A 61 -2.94 -8.93 -23.56
C ASP A 61 -4.08 -8.44 -22.65
N ALA A 62 -4.89 -9.37 -22.12
CA ALA A 62 -5.98 -9.03 -21.23
C ALA A 62 -5.47 -8.51 -19.90
N LEU A 63 -6.04 -7.38 -19.46
CA LEU A 63 -5.88 -6.95 -18.08
C LEU A 63 -6.66 -7.91 -17.18
N GLN A 64 -5.95 -8.71 -16.38
CA GLN A 64 -6.54 -9.59 -15.39
C GLN A 64 -6.58 -8.91 -14.02
N ALA A 65 -7.53 -9.33 -13.20
CA ALA A 65 -7.53 -8.94 -11.80
C ALA A 65 -6.25 -9.47 -11.13
N PRO A 66 -5.69 -8.73 -10.16
CA PRO A 66 -4.62 -9.28 -9.32
C PRO A 66 -5.12 -10.52 -8.57
N ASP A 67 -4.18 -11.31 -8.07
CA ASP A 67 -4.51 -12.48 -7.26
C ASP A 67 -5.41 -12.09 -6.09
N TRP A 68 -6.38 -12.96 -5.80
CA TRP A 68 -7.26 -12.75 -4.66
C TRP A 68 -6.46 -12.87 -3.36
N VAL A 69 -6.49 -11.83 -2.54
CA VAL A 69 -5.86 -11.78 -1.22
C VAL A 69 -6.95 -11.93 -0.15
N PRO A 70 -6.77 -12.76 0.90
CA PRO A 70 -7.70 -12.80 2.03
C PRO A 70 -7.96 -11.42 2.62
N TYR A 71 -9.19 -11.12 3.06
CA TYR A 71 -9.53 -9.79 3.59
C TYR A 71 -8.61 -9.36 4.74
N GLU A 72 -8.23 -10.30 5.62
CA GLU A 72 -7.31 -10.08 6.74
C GLU A 72 -5.90 -9.66 6.32
N ASP A 73 -5.48 -9.99 5.10
CA ASP A 73 -4.19 -9.60 4.51
C ASP A 73 -4.29 -8.31 3.69
N ARG A 74 -5.51 -7.77 3.50
CA ARG A 74 -5.71 -6.49 2.79
C ARG A 74 -5.64 -5.29 3.72
N VAL A 75 -5.88 -5.47 5.01
CA VAL A 75 -5.95 -4.37 5.98
C VAL A 75 -4.56 -3.76 6.16
N GLN A 76 -4.44 -2.46 5.85
CA GLN A 76 -3.23 -1.67 5.99
C GLN A 76 -3.28 -0.77 7.22
N PRO A 77 -2.13 -0.28 7.72
CA PRO A 77 -2.10 0.78 8.72
C PRO A 77 -2.95 1.99 8.25
N GLY A 78 -3.91 2.40 9.08
CA GLY A 78 -4.82 3.52 8.78
C GLY A 78 -6.19 3.12 8.21
N ASP A 79 -6.38 1.87 7.78
CA ASP A 79 -7.69 1.41 7.24
C ASP A 79 -8.79 1.31 8.31
N LEU A 80 -8.39 1.17 9.57
CA LEU A 80 -9.32 0.99 10.68
C LEU A 80 -9.81 2.35 11.19
N GLN A 81 -11.12 2.57 11.08
CA GLN A 81 -11.78 3.77 11.58
C GLN A 81 -12.57 3.47 12.86
N PRO A 82 -12.82 4.49 13.72
CA PRO A 82 -13.72 4.33 14.86
C PRO A 82 -15.08 3.76 14.42
N GLY A 83 -15.53 2.69 15.09
CA GLY A 83 -16.78 1.99 14.78
C GLY A 83 -16.62 0.76 13.88
N VAL A 84 -15.44 0.56 13.27
CA VAL A 84 -15.11 -0.68 12.57
C VAL A 84 -14.52 -1.67 13.57
N TYR A 85 -15.16 -2.84 13.71
CA TYR A 85 -14.64 -3.94 14.52
C TYR A 85 -14.17 -5.07 13.60
N ILE A 86 -12.86 -5.30 13.58
CA ILE A 86 -12.25 -6.46 12.95
C ILE A 86 -11.59 -7.26 14.08
N PRO A 87 -11.98 -8.53 14.30
CA PRO A 87 -11.27 -9.37 15.27
C PRO A 87 -9.81 -9.53 14.83
N PRO A 88 -8.84 -9.50 15.75
CA PRO A 88 -7.46 -9.82 15.39
C PRO A 88 -7.36 -11.27 14.93
N ARG A 89 -6.24 -11.59 14.26
CA ARG A 89 -5.96 -12.97 13.82
C ARG A 89 -5.89 -13.90 15.03
N ALA A 90 -6.37 -15.12 14.86
CA ALA A 90 -6.42 -16.12 15.94
C ALA A 90 -5.01 -16.50 16.43
N ASP A 91 -4.00 -16.35 15.58
CA ASP A 91 -2.60 -16.69 15.77
C ASP A 91 -1.68 -15.44 15.80
N ASP A 92 -2.22 -14.27 16.16
CA ASP A 92 -1.42 -13.04 16.25
C ASP A 92 -0.41 -13.09 17.41
N GLU A 93 0.84 -13.43 17.11
CA GLU A 93 1.93 -13.54 18.09
C GLU A 93 2.26 -12.24 18.83
N ARG A 94 1.70 -11.10 18.40
CA ARG A 94 1.86 -9.80 19.07
C ARG A 94 0.94 -9.66 20.28
N LEU A 95 -0.07 -10.52 20.41
CA LEU A 95 -1.08 -10.49 21.47
C LEU A 95 -1.06 -11.79 22.28
N GLU A 96 -1.29 -11.67 23.58
CA GLU A 96 -1.55 -12.81 24.47
C GLU A 96 -2.87 -12.61 25.21
N ASP A 97 -3.60 -13.71 25.41
CA ASP A 97 -4.83 -13.72 26.18
C ASP A 97 -4.52 -13.88 27.68
N THR A 98 -5.10 -13.01 28.51
CA THR A 98 -5.00 -13.03 29.98
C THR A 98 -6.40 -13.06 30.60
N ASP A 99 -6.49 -13.32 31.90
CA ASP A 99 -7.77 -13.31 32.63
C ASP A 99 -8.51 -11.96 32.55
N SER A 100 -7.78 -10.85 32.34
CA SER A 100 -8.33 -9.50 32.19
C SER A 100 -8.46 -9.03 30.74
N GLY A 101 -8.30 -9.92 29.76
CA GLY A 101 -8.36 -9.61 28.33
C GLY A 101 -7.00 -9.74 27.65
N ARG A 102 -6.82 -9.07 26.52
CA ARG A 102 -5.59 -9.19 25.72
C ARG A 102 -4.51 -8.19 26.13
N THR A 103 -3.28 -8.65 26.19
CA THR A 103 -2.10 -7.82 26.45
C THR A 103 -1.07 -7.94 25.32
N LEU A 104 -0.17 -6.96 25.26
CA LEU A 104 0.92 -6.92 24.29
C LEU A 104 2.00 -7.93 24.68
N THR A 105 2.40 -8.80 23.75
CA THR A 105 3.51 -9.73 23.99
C THR A 105 4.86 -9.04 23.87
N LYS A 106 5.91 -9.72 24.34
CA LYS A 106 7.30 -9.30 24.09
C LYS A 106 7.59 -9.11 22.60
N LYS A 107 7.12 -10.02 21.74
CA LYS A 107 7.31 -9.92 20.29
C LYS A 107 6.59 -8.70 19.71
N GLY A 108 5.32 -8.49 20.08
CA GLY A 108 4.59 -7.30 19.63
C GLY A 108 5.24 -5.99 20.06
N PHE A 109 5.83 -5.99 21.25
CA PHE A 109 6.62 -4.87 21.75
C PHE A 109 7.92 -4.65 20.94
N GLU A 110 8.71 -5.70 20.71
CA GLU A 110 9.93 -5.64 19.88
C GLU A 110 9.65 -5.20 18.44
N ASP A 111 8.58 -5.72 17.83
CA ASP A 111 8.12 -5.31 16.50
C ASP A 111 7.77 -3.82 16.47
N SER A 112 7.21 -3.28 17.55
CA SER A 112 6.89 -1.86 17.67
C SER A 112 8.15 -1.00 17.77
N LEU A 113 9.11 -1.39 18.61
CA LEU A 113 10.42 -0.72 18.69
C LEU A 113 11.15 -0.72 17.35
N LYS A 114 11.08 -1.82 16.60
CA LYS A 114 11.67 -1.92 15.27
C LYS A 114 11.05 -0.90 14.31
N ARG A 115 9.71 -0.86 14.22
CA ARG A 115 9.00 0.11 13.35
C ARG A 115 9.35 1.56 13.71
N TRP A 116 9.32 1.92 15.00
CA TRP A 116 9.67 3.27 15.43
C TRP A 116 11.13 3.62 15.13
N ARG A 117 12.05 2.66 15.21
CA ARG A 117 13.46 2.88 14.81
C ARG A 117 13.64 2.96 13.29
N GLU A 118 12.76 2.38 12.50
CA GLU A 118 12.81 2.51 11.04
C GLU A 118 12.24 3.87 10.60
N GLU A 119 11.17 4.35 11.25
CA GLU A 119 10.47 5.58 10.89
C GLU A 119 11.05 6.85 11.53
N TYR A 120 11.39 6.79 12.82
CA TYR A 120 11.95 7.89 13.62
C TYR A 120 13.26 7.47 14.30
N GLY A 121 14.15 6.85 13.53
CA GLY A 121 15.42 6.35 14.02
C GLY A 121 16.66 7.00 13.44
N PRO A 122 17.85 6.48 13.77
CA PRO A 122 19.13 7.09 13.39
C PRO A 122 19.46 7.01 11.89
N THR A 123 18.78 6.14 11.15
CA THR A 123 19.07 5.84 9.74
C THR A 123 18.03 6.42 8.80
N THR A 124 17.20 7.34 9.28
CA THR A 124 16.23 8.05 8.45
C THR A 124 16.95 9.20 7.73
N GLU A 125 16.46 9.57 6.55
CA GLU A 125 17.01 10.72 5.80
C GLU A 125 17.00 12.00 6.66
N SER A 126 15.91 12.22 7.41
CA SER A 126 15.79 13.34 8.35
C SER A 126 16.90 13.32 9.40
N ALA A 127 17.19 12.14 9.99
CA ALA A 127 18.27 12.00 10.95
C ALA A 127 19.64 12.22 10.30
N GLU A 128 19.87 11.79 9.07
CA GLU A 128 21.13 12.00 8.35
C GLU A 128 21.39 13.47 8.03
N LEU A 129 20.35 14.21 7.62
CA LEU A 129 20.43 15.64 7.28
C LEU A 129 20.45 16.55 8.53
N SER A 130 19.95 16.07 9.66
CA SER A 130 19.88 16.84 10.90
C SER A 130 21.23 16.96 11.60
N GLN A 131 21.61 18.21 11.89
CA GLN A 131 22.86 18.54 12.60
C GLN A 131 22.86 18.07 14.06
N LEU A 132 21.70 18.10 14.72
CA LEU A 132 21.54 17.77 16.14
C LEU A 132 20.56 16.62 16.30
N LYS A 133 20.70 15.87 17.39
CA LYS A 133 19.92 14.66 17.67
C LYS A 133 18.96 14.88 18.83
N CYS A 134 17.90 14.07 18.90
CA CYS A 134 16.89 14.17 19.95
C CYS A 134 17.49 14.05 21.36
N GLU A 135 18.54 13.27 21.57
CA GLU A 135 19.19 13.11 22.87
C GLU A 135 19.73 14.41 23.47
N THR A 136 20.02 15.41 22.64
CA THR A 136 20.48 16.75 23.05
C THR A 136 19.37 17.80 23.01
N CYS A 137 18.17 17.44 22.55
CA CYS A 137 17.07 18.37 22.33
C CYS A 137 16.27 18.62 23.61
N ALA A 138 16.00 19.87 23.94
CA ALA A 138 15.17 20.22 25.10
C ALA A 138 13.70 19.77 24.97
N PHE A 139 13.23 19.47 23.75
CA PHE A 139 11.90 18.94 23.47
C PHE A 139 11.84 17.40 23.50
N PHE A 140 12.94 16.71 23.78
CA PHE A 140 12.95 15.26 23.92
C PHE A 140 12.54 14.87 25.34
N LEU A 141 11.42 14.17 25.46
CA LEU A 141 10.94 13.61 26.72
C LEU A 141 11.29 12.11 26.78
N PRO A 142 12.29 11.69 27.58
CA PRO A 142 12.67 10.28 27.67
C PRO A 142 11.54 9.42 28.26
N VAL A 143 11.28 8.25 27.67
CA VAL A 143 10.30 7.29 28.20
C VAL A 143 11.01 5.99 28.57
N THR A 144 11.22 5.79 29.88
CA THR A 144 12.08 4.71 30.38
C THR A 144 11.50 3.32 30.17
N ASP A 145 10.18 3.20 30.18
CA ASP A 145 9.48 1.92 30.12
C ASP A 145 9.56 1.26 28.73
N ILE A 146 9.83 2.05 27.69
CA ILE A 146 9.98 1.56 26.32
C ILE A 146 11.44 1.38 25.87
N GLY A 147 12.40 1.66 26.77
CA GLY A 147 13.83 1.48 26.53
C GLY A 147 14.64 2.78 26.64
N LYS A 148 15.94 2.63 26.85
CA LYS A 148 16.86 3.75 27.14
C LYS A 148 17.08 4.72 25.98
N PHE A 149 16.72 4.32 24.76
CA PHE A 149 16.99 5.07 23.55
C PHE A 149 15.73 5.63 22.89
N PHE A 150 14.59 5.60 23.58
CA PHE A 150 13.34 6.13 23.05
C PHE A 150 12.76 7.19 23.98
N GLY A 151 12.07 8.14 23.36
CA GLY A 151 11.32 9.18 24.04
C GLY A 151 10.25 9.73 23.11
N VAL A 152 9.56 10.77 23.57
CA VAL A 152 8.54 11.47 22.79
C VAL A 152 9.10 12.83 22.37
N CYS A 153 8.88 13.20 21.11
CA CYS A 153 9.14 14.55 20.65
C CYS A 153 7.99 15.46 21.11
N CYS A 154 8.30 16.57 21.78
CA CYS A 154 7.32 17.56 22.25
C CYS A 154 7.44 18.90 21.50
N ASN A 155 8.02 18.90 20.30
CA ASN A 155 8.18 20.12 19.50
C ASN A 155 7.05 20.26 18.49
N GLU A 156 6.17 21.24 18.71
CA GLU A 156 5.03 21.58 17.83
C GLU A 156 5.42 21.88 16.37
N PHE A 157 6.68 22.25 16.12
CA PHE A 157 7.21 22.53 14.78
C PHE A 157 7.81 21.29 14.10
N SER A 158 7.54 20.10 14.62
CA SER A 158 8.21 18.86 14.23
C SER A 158 7.31 17.64 14.46
N ASP A 159 7.91 16.47 14.75
CA ASP A 159 7.24 15.19 14.99
C ASP A 159 6.54 15.14 16.36
N ASP A 160 5.81 16.19 16.73
CA ASP A 160 5.13 16.34 18.03
C ASP A 160 4.26 15.11 18.35
N GLY A 161 4.35 14.62 19.59
CA GLY A 161 3.63 13.45 20.06
C GLY A 161 4.13 12.09 19.53
N HIS A 162 5.15 12.06 18.67
CA HIS A 162 5.68 10.81 18.14
C HIS A 162 6.77 10.21 19.04
N VAL A 163 6.84 8.87 19.08
CA VAL A 163 7.95 8.14 19.70
C VAL A 163 9.14 8.19 18.76
N VAL A 164 10.25 8.76 19.24
CA VAL A 164 11.48 8.95 18.47
C VAL A 164 12.67 8.31 19.17
N HIS A 165 13.63 7.84 18.37
CA HIS A 165 14.90 7.35 18.89
C HIS A 165 15.77 8.52 19.35
N ALA A 166 16.60 8.33 20.37
CA ALA A 166 17.51 9.33 20.92
C ALA A 166 18.46 9.92 19.85
N SER A 167 18.89 9.08 18.90
CA SER A 167 19.72 9.48 17.76
C SER A 167 18.93 9.88 16.50
N TYR A 168 17.61 10.01 16.58
CA TYR A 168 16.82 10.65 15.52
C TYR A 168 17.14 12.14 15.46
N GLY A 169 16.91 12.77 14.31
CA GLY A 169 16.99 14.21 14.16
C GLY A 169 15.88 14.66 13.23
N CYS A 170 15.12 15.66 13.65
CA CYS A 170 13.91 16.11 12.99
C CYS A 170 14.06 17.45 12.23
N GLY A 171 15.28 18.03 12.22
CA GLY A 171 15.58 19.33 11.63
C GLY A 171 15.14 20.56 12.45
N ALA A 172 14.13 20.43 13.31
CA ALA A 172 13.65 21.48 14.20
C ALA A 172 14.13 21.25 15.65
N HIS A 173 15.45 21.28 15.87
CA HIS A 173 16.01 21.13 17.22
C HIS A 173 15.62 22.30 18.12
N SER A 174 15.70 22.14 19.45
CA SER A 174 15.44 23.22 20.41
C SER A 174 16.40 24.42 20.30
N GLU A 175 17.52 24.23 19.61
CA GLU A 175 18.49 25.28 19.29
C GLU A 175 18.25 25.91 17.92
N THR A 176 17.29 25.39 17.14
CA THR A 176 16.88 26.00 15.88
C THR A 176 16.23 27.36 16.18
N PRO A 177 16.68 28.46 15.56
CA PRO A 177 16.13 29.78 15.81
C PRO A 177 14.61 29.82 15.54
N GLY A 178 13.83 30.34 16.49
CA GLY A 178 12.38 30.52 16.30
C GLY A 178 12.03 31.49 15.16
N PRO A 179 10.76 31.54 14.71
CA PRO A 179 10.34 32.27 13.51
C PRO A 179 10.67 33.77 13.50
N LYS A 180 10.82 34.42 14.66
CA LYS A 180 11.29 35.82 14.75
C LYS A 180 12.72 36.03 14.22
N ASN A 181 13.52 34.96 14.14
CA ASN A 181 14.89 34.98 13.61
C ASN A 181 14.97 34.45 12.17
N LEU A 182 13.90 33.86 11.64
CA LEU A 182 13.79 33.46 10.23
C LEU A 182 13.23 34.61 9.37
N ALA A 183 12.36 35.45 9.93
CA ALA A 183 11.83 36.65 9.26
C ALA A 183 12.87 37.77 9.08
N THR A 184 14.06 37.66 9.69
CA THR A 184 15.14 38.65 9.63
C THR A 184 16.29 38.27 8.71
N GLN A 185 16.18 37.19 7.92
CA GLN A 185 16.96 37.12 6.69
C GLN A 185 16.39 38.18 5.75
N GLU A 186 16.92 39.40 5.85
CA GLU A 186 16.82 40.42 4.82
C GLU A 186 17.45 39.85 3.54
N HIS A 187 16.67 39.07 2.79
CA HIS A 187 16.96 38.85 1.39
C HIS A 187 16.82 40.20 0.73
N THR A 188 17.94 40.78 0.31
CA THR A 188 17.93 41.89 -0.64
C THR A 188 17.18 41.37 -1.87
N PRO A 189 16.03 41.95 -2.25
CA PRO A 189 15.35 41.54 -3.47
C PRO A 189 16.35 41.62 -4.63
N PHE A 190 16.45 40.56 -5.42
CA PHE A 190 17.24 40.58 -6.63
C PHE A 190 16.61 41.59 -7.59
N ASP A 191 17.29 42.71 -7.83
CA ASP A 191 16.87 43.77 -8.75
C ASP A 191 17.16 43.31 -10.19
N ASP A 192 16.16 42.70 -10.82
CA ASP A 192 16.18 42.19 -12.19
C ASP A 192 16.04 43.28 -13.27
N GLU A 193 15.93 44.54 -12.85
CA GLU A 193 15.77 45.72 -13.72
C GLU A 193 17.10 46.49 -13.94
N ARG A 194 18.24 45.96 -13.51
CA ARG A 194 19.57 46.49 -13.88
C ARG A 194 20.19 45.72 -15.04
N PHE A 195 19.86 46.15 -16.26
CA PHE A 195 20.69 45.99 -17.46
C PHE A 195 21.35 47.32 -17.84
#